data_AF-I2Q3T5-F1
#
_entry.id   AF-I2Q3T5-F1
#
_cell.length_a   1.000
_cell.length_b   1.000
_cell.length_c   1.000
_cell.angle_alpha   90.00
_cell.angle_beta   90.00
_cell.angle_gamma   90.00
#
_symmetry.space_group_name_H-M   'P 1'
#
loop_
_entity.id
_entity.type
_entity.pdbx_description
1 polymer ?
#
loop_
_entity_poly.entity_id
_entity_poly.type
_entity_poly.pdbx_seq_one_letter_code
_entity_poly.pdbx_strand_id
1 'polypeptide(L)'
;MQRGLAACLVSAAFLFLLAVPGALAQSAKAAGLRQSMSLSPMTPPKAFLDGYFIADESQPAFLYGPVGLFARSRTCPVAWLIEDAEKERLSHRDPKNPVFEYTLYLEQDCPDAVTHFVFLDQSAMNPKQWIEWRRQFHKNKAEPEYADTVKRLETAIAGGFPVTGELRFMLVNGELSPGSLEKLLPSGLSCPPRYDCAQGVPVN
;
A
#
# COMPACT_ATOMS: atom_id res chain seq x y z
N MET A 1 -46.90 -27.55 -52.76
CA MET A 1 -47.15 -26.76 -51.54
C MET A 1 -45.84 -26.75 -50.76
N GLN A 2 -45.02 -25.72 -50.94
CA GLN A 2 -44.93 -24.50 -50.09
C GLN A 2 -44.14 -24.71 -48.79
N ARG A 3 -42.96 -24.06 -48.75
CA ARG A 3 -42.29 -23.39 -47.59
C ARG A 3 -41.68 -24.32 -46.53
N GLY A 4 -40.45 -24.15 -46.02
CA GLY A 4 -39.42 -23.12 -46.20
C GLY A 4 -38.31 -23.30 -45.13
N LEU A 5 -37.11 -22.82 -45.46
CA LEU A 5 -36.07 -22.16 -44.64
C LEU A 5 -35.58 -22.73 -43.28
N ALA A 6 -34.26 -23.01 -43.29
CA ALA A 6 -33.19 -22.42 -42.44
C ALA A 6 -33.04 -22.77 -40.95
N ALA A 7 -31.89 -23.41 -40.68
CA ALA A 7 -30.85 -23.08 -39.68
C ALA A 7 -31.22 -22.77 -38.22
N CYS A 8 -30.55 -23.45 -37.28
CA CYS A 8 -29.84 -22.76 -36.19
C CYS A 8 -28.80 -23.66 -35.50
N LEU A 9 -27.53 -23.42 -35.85
CA LEU A 9 -26.35 -23.67 -35.01
C LEU A 9 -26.38 -22.71 -33.82
N VAL A 10 -26.79 -23.12 -32.62
CA VAL A 10 -26.45 -22.46 -31.33
C VAL A 10 -26.68 -23.52 -30.25
N SER A 11 -25.68 -23.99 -29.50
CA SER A 11 -25.29 -23.34 -28.24
C SER A 11 -23.94 -23.86 -27.76
N ALA A 12 -22.87 -23.25 -28.25
CA ALA A 12 -21.62 -23.11 -27.51
C ALA A 12 -21.58 -21.68 -26.99
N ALA A 13 -21.93 -21.47 -25.72
CA ALA A 13 -21.55 -20.32 -24.88
C ALA A 13 -22.52 -20.27 -23.70
N PHE A 14 -22.06 -20.64 -22.50
CA PHE A 14 -22.42 -19.98 -21.23
C PHE A 14 -21.55 -20.58 -20.11
N LEU A 15 -20.24 -20.36 -20.23
CA LEU A 15 -19.27 -20.58 -19.15
C LEU A 15 -18.40 -19.33 -19.05
N PHE A 16 -19.06 -18.20 -18.80
CA PHE A 16 -18.41 -16.99 -18.33
C PHE A 16 -19.30 -16.39 -17.24
N LEU A 17 -18.66 -15.85 -16.21
CA LEU A 17 -19.22 -15.05 -15.09
C LEU A 17 -19.35 -15.77 -13.75
N LEU A 18 -18.22 -16.24 -13.23
CA LEU A 18 -17.88 -16.05 -11.81
C LEU A 18 -16.40 -15.64 -11.70
N ALA A 19 -16.00 -14.61 -12.45
CA ALA A 19 -14.78 -13.89 -12.13
C ALA A 19 -15.13 -12.88 -11.02
N VAL A 20 -14.68 -13.14 -9.81
CA VAL A 20 -14.52 -12.10 -8.78
C VAL A 20 -13.79 -10.92 -9.46
N PRO A 21 -14.22 -9.66 -9.32
CA PRO A 21 -13.55 -8.54 -9.96
C PRO A 21 -12.20 -8.32 -9.28
N GLY A 22 -11.20 -9.15 -9.63
CA GLY A 22 -9.81 -8.77 -9.51
C GLY A 22 -9.64 -7.56 -10.41
N ALA A 23 -9.14 -6.45 -9.86
CA ALA A 23 -8.89 -5.24 -10.62
C ALA A 23 -7.99 -5.59 -11.81
N LEU A 24 -8.57 -5.72 -13.01
CA LEU A 24 -7.79 -5.90 -14.23
C LEU A 24 -6.89 -4.67 -14.40
N ALA A 25 -5.67 -4.88 -14.88
CA ALA A 25 -4.82 -3.76 -15.27
C ALA A 25 -5.53 -2.95 -16.35
N GLN A 26 -5.54 -1.63 -16.21
CA GLN A 26 -6.31 -0.77 -17.10
C GLN A 26 -5.54 -0.45 -18.39
N SER A 27 -4.21 -0.30 -18.30
CA SER A 27 -3.33 -0.15 -19.45
C SER A 27 -2.46 -1.39 -19.68
N ALA A 28 -2.02 -1.58 -20.93
CA ALA A 28 -1.04 -2.62 -21.28
C ALA A 28 0.30 -2.42 -20.53
N LYS A 29 0.65 -1.17 -20.22
CA LYS A 29 1.84 -0.84 -19.44
C LYS A 29 1.70 -1.31 -18.00
N ALA A 30 0.57 -1.03 -17.34
CA ALA A 30 0.28 -1.55 -16.01
C ALA A 30 0.28 -3.08 -16.01
N ALA A 31 -0.32 -3.72 -17.02
CA ALA A 31 -0.31 -5.18 -17.14
C ALA A 31 1.12 -5.74 -17.23
N GLY A 32 1.98 -5.13 -18.05
CA GLY A 32 3.39 -5.51 -18.19
C GLY A 32 4.18 -5.34 -16.90
N LEU A 33 4.01 -4.22 -16.20
CA LEU A 33 4.69 -3.96 -14.91
C LEU A 33 4.23 -4.93 -13.83
N ARG A 34 2.93 -5.20 -13.73
CA ARG A 34 2.41 -6.20 -12.79
C ARG A 34 3.00 -7.58 -13.07
N GLN A 35 3.11 -7.97 -14.33
CA GLN A 35 3.74 -9.24 -14.69
C GLN A 35 5.24 -9.26 -14.33
N SER A 36 6.00 -8.21 -14.67
CA SER A 36 7.45 -8.18 -14.40
C SER A 36 7.78 -8.15 -12.91
N MET A 37 6.90 -7.54 -12.11
CA MET A 37 7.04 -7.42 -10.65
C MET A 37 6.29 -8.52 -9.89
N SER A 38 5.68 -9.49 -10.59
CA SER A 38 4.86 -10.56 -9.98
C SER A 38 3.79 -10.03 -9.02
N LEU A 39 3.07 -8.99 -9.44
CA LEU A 39 2.05 -8.31 -8.64
C LEU A 39 0.64 -8.84 -8.95
N SER A 40 -0.07 -9.21 -7.89
CA SER A 40 -1.46 -9.63 -7.93
C SER A 40 -2.38 -8.66 -7.20
N PRO A 41 -3.64 -8.49 -7.64
CA PRO A 41 -4.63 -7.72 -6.90
C PRO A 41 -4.85 -8.23 -5.48
N MET A 42 -5.05 -7.30 -4.55
CA MET A 42 -5.47 -7.61 -3.19
C MET A 42 -6.32 -6.51 -2.55
N THR A 43 -6.96 -6.82 -1.42
CA THR A 43 -7.74 -5.86 -0.63
C THR A 43 -7.01 -5.57 0.69
N PRO A 44 -6.49 -4.34 0.90
CA PRO A 44 -5.75 -4.02 2.11
C PRO A 44 -6.61 -4.15 3.36
N PRO A 45 -6.01 -4.46 4.53
CA PRO A 45 -6.75 -4.46 5.78
C PRO A 45 -7.36 -3.10 6.06
N LYS A 46 -8.54 -3.10 6.69
CA LYS A 46 -9.22 -1.86 7.06
C LYS A 46 -8.36 -0.98 7.98
N ALA A 47 -7.69 -1.60 8.95
CA ALA A 47 -6.80 -0.89 9.88
C ALA A 47 -5.68 -0.14 9.13
N PHE A 48 -5.05 -0.77 8.14
CA PHE A 48 -4.06 -0.12 7.29
C PHE A 48 -4.62 1.12 6.58
N LEU A 49 -5.79 1.00 5.94
CA LEU A 49 -6.43 2.10 5.21
C LEU A 49 -6.89 3.25 6.10
N ASP A 50 -7.30 2.96 7.33
CA ASP A 50 -7.80 3.96 8.28
C ASP A 50 -6.67 4.74 8.97
N GLY A 51 -5.46 4.17 9.04
CA GLY A 51 -4.35 4.78 9.74
C GLY A 51 -3.49 5.73 8.90
N TYR A 52 -2.61 6.42 9.60
CA TYR A 52 -1.63 7.36 9.09
C TYR A 52 -0.33 6.62 8.76
N PHE A 53 0.48 7.24 7.92
CA PHE A 53 1.76 6.67 7.51
C PHE A 53 2.91 7.67 7.65
N ILE A 54 4.10 7.11 7.88
CA ILE A 54 5.38 7.82 7.83
C ILE A 54 6.01 7.67 6.44
N ALA A 55 7.00 8.51 6.13
CA ALA A 55 7.78 8.43 4.89
C ALA A 55 9.30 8.43 5.12
N ASP A 56 9.71 8.33 6.39
CA ASP A 56 11.06 8.00 6.85
C ASP A 56 10.89 7.11 8.08
N GLU A 57 11.46 5.91 8.03
CA GLU A 57 11.36 4.91 9.08
C GLU A 57 12.14 5.30 10.36
N SER A 58 13.27 5.96 10.17
CA SER A 58 14.25 6.21 11.22
C SER A 58 13.97 7.53 11.94
N GLN A 59 13.59 8.56 11.21
CA GLN A 59 13.39 9.92 11.71
C GLN A 59 12.20 10.60 11.00
N PRO A 60 10.97 10.09 11.17
CA PRO A 60 9.82 10.71 10.54
C PRO A 60 9.64 12.13 11.05
N ALA A 61 9.60 13.11 10.14
CA ALA A 61 9.27 14.48 10.48
C ALA A 61 7.77 14.62 10.70
N PHE A 62 6.96 13.94 9.88
CA PHE A 62 5.51 14.08 9.89
C PHE A 62 4.78 12.74 9.71
N LEU A 63 3.51 12.72 10.12
CA LEU A 63 2.53 11.74 9.67
C LEU A 63 1.68 12.29 8.52
N TYR A 64 1.35 11.40 7.58
CA TYR A 64 0.54 11.69 6.41
C TYR A 64 -0.69 10.77 6.33
N GLY A 65 -1.65 11.12 5.48
CA GLY A 65 -2.85 10.32 5.24
C GLY A 65 -4.10 10.81 5.97
N PRO A 66 -5.04 9.92 6.36
CA PRO A 66 -5.00 8.45 6.30
C PRO A 66 -4.66 7.80 4.94
N VAL A 67 -4.11 6.58 4.93
CA VAL A 67 -3.69 5.87 3.71
C VAL A 67 -4.83 5.74 2.70
N GLY A 68 -6.03 5.39 3.17
CA GLY A 68 -7.21 5.27 2.31
C GLY A 68 -7.64 6.60 1.70
N LEU A 69 -7.43 7.72 2.41
CA LEU A 69 -7.68 9.06 1.86
C LEU A 69 -6.62 9.44 0.82
N PHE A 70 -5.36 9.13 1.07
CA PHE A 70 -4.28 9.29 0.09
C PHE A 70 -4.55 8.51 -1.21
N ALA A 71 -5.00 7.26 -1.10
CA ALA A 71 -5.35 6.43 -2.25
C ALA A 71 -6.55 6.99 -3.02
N ARG A 72 -7.59 7.44 -2.33
CA ARG A 72 -8.77 8.07 -2.97
C ARG A 72 -8.47 9.43 -3.58
N SER A 73 -7.43 10.12 -3.15
CA SER A 73 -7.04 11.42 -3.69
C SER A 73 -6.22 11.32 -4.97
N ARG A 74 -5.87 10.10 -5.42
CA ARG A 74 -5.17 9.91 -6.70
C ARG A 74 -6.07 10.38 -7.85
N THR A 75 -5.48 11.05 -8.83
CA THR A 75 -6.20 11.66 -9.96
C THR A 75 -6.52 10.68 -11.08
N CYS A 76 -5.88 9.51 -11.07
CA CYS A 76 -6.09 8.43 -12.02
C CYS A 76 -6.59 7.19 -11.29
N PRO A 77 -7.16 6.21 -12.01
CA PRO A 77 -7.59 4.94 -11.42
C PRO A 77 -6.46 4.26 -10.65
N VAL A 78 -6.85 3.62 -9.54
CA VAL A 78 -5.92 2.96 -8.64
C VAL A 78 -6.26 1.51 -8.40
N ALA A 79 -5.24 0.71 -8.12
CA ALA A 79 -5.38 -0.68 -7.67
C ALA A 79 -4.42 -0.98 -6.53
N TRP A 80 -4.88 -1.77 -5.57
CA TRP A 80 -4.02 -2.33 -4.53
C TRP A 80 -3.50 -3.68 -4.97
N LEU A 81 -2.18 -3.84 -4.90
CA LEU A 81 -1.46 -5.02 -5.34
C LEU A 81 -0.48 -5.49 -4.26
N ILE A 82 -0.05 -6.72 -4.40
CA ILE A 82 0.93 -7.39 -3.53
C ILE A 82 1.75 -8.34 -4.41
N GLU A 83 3.02 -8.54 -4.06
CA GLU A 83 3.85 -9.56 -4.70
C GLU A 83 3.30 -10.96 -4.42
N ASP A 84 3.33 -11.85 -5.40
CA ASP A 84 2.80 -13.22 -5.28
C ASP A 84 3.45 -13.99 -4.12
N ALA A 85 4.77 -13.88 -3.97
CA ALA A 85 5.50 -14.50 -2.86
C ALA A 85 5.08 -13.94 -1.49
N GLU A 86 4.77 -12.64 -1.44
CA GLU A 86 4.34 -11.99 -0.20
C GLU A 86 2.91 -12.38 0.17
N LYS A 87 2.04 -12.49 -0.84
CA LYS A 87 0.68 -13.03 -0.69
C LYS A 87 0.70 -14.46 -0.17
N GLU A 88 1.61 -15.30 -0.67
CA GLU A 88 1.82 -16.65 -0.17
C GLU A 88 2.28 -16.64 1.29
N ARG A 89 3.28 -15.82 1.65
CA ARG A 89 3.76 -15.68 3.03
C ARG A 89 2.64 -15.23 3.97
N LEU A 90 1.81 -14.29 3.54
CA LEU A 90 0.65 -13.81 4.30
C LEU A 90 -0.39 -14.92 4.52
N SER A 91 -0.62 -15.79 3.53
CA SER A 91 -1.58 -16.91 3.65
C SER A 91 -1.14 -17.98 4.66
N HIS A 92 0.16 -18.09 4.92
CA HIS A 92 0.74 -19.03 5.90
C HIS A 92 1.01 -18.40 7.26
N ARG A 93 0.65 -17.12 7.45
CA ARG A 93 0.85 -16.41 8.71
C ARG A 93 0.06 -17.09 9.83
N ASP A 94 0.70 -17.25 11.00
CA ASP A 94 -0.02 -17.55 12.24
C ASP A 94 -0.90 -16.34 12.63
N PRO A 95 -2.24 -16.46 12.61
CA PRO A 95 -3.13 -15.35 12.97
C PRO A 95 -2.95 -14.91 14.43
N LYS A 96 -2.34 -15.74 15.29
CA LYS A 96 -2.03 -15.41 16.68
C LYS A 96 -0.73 -14.61 16.82
N ASN A 97 0.09 -14.54 15.79
CA ASN A 97 1.28 -13.70 15.79
C ASN A 97 0.91 -12.29 15.26
N PRO A 98 0.89 -11.26 16.11
CA PRO A 98 0.64 -9.89 15.67
C PRO A 98 1.86 -9.25 14.99
N VAL A 99 3.04 -9.85 15.14
CA VAL A 99 4.29 -9.34 14.59
C VAL A 99 4.43 -9.82 13.15
N PHE A 100 3.85 -9.05 12.24
CA PHE A 100 3.91 -9.32 10.81
C PHE A 100 3.75 -8.01 10.05
N GLU A 101 4.76 -7.66 9.27
CA GLU A 101 4.69 -6.60 8.27
C GLU A 101 4.78 -7.20 6.87
N TYR A 102 4.25 -6.49 5.87
CA TYR A 102 4.33 -6.92 4.48
C TYR A 102 4.17 -5.74 3.52
N THR A 103 4.67 -5.92 2.30
CA THR A 103 4.67 -4.86 1.28
C THR A 103 3.36 -4.82 0.49
N LEU A 104 2.83 -3.61 0.32
CA LEU A 104 1.66 -3.30 -0.49
C LEU A 104 2.03 -2.27 -1.56
N TYR A 105 1.44 -2.43 -2.74
CA TYR A 105 1.60 -1.50 -3.85
C TYR A 105 0.27 -0.82 -4.11
N LEU A 106 0.22 0.51 -3.99
CA LEU A 106 -0.84 1.30 -4.59
C LEU A 106 -0.38 1.68 -5.99
N GLU A 107 -0.92 0.99 -6.99
CA GLU A 107 -0.75 1.38 -8.38
C GLU A 107 -1.71 2.53 -8.72
N GLN A 108 -1.20 3.55 -9.40
CA GLN A 108 -1.96 4.61 -10.07
C GLN A 108 -1.62 4.54 -11.56
N ASP A 109 -2.62 4.23 -12.39
CA ASP A 109 -2.46 4.03 -13.84
C ASP A 109 -2.97 5.26 -14.59
N CYS A 110 -2.05 6.18 -14.92
CA CYS A 110 -2.32 7.38 -15.71
C CYS A 110 -1.93 7.16 -17.19
N PRO A 111 -2.51 7.92 -18.13
CA PRO A 111 -2.19 7.79 -19.56
C PRO A 111 -0.69 7.94 -19.91
N ASP A 112 0.04 8.75 -19.15
CA ASP A 112 1.44 9.09 -19.34
C ASP A 112 2.41 8.22 -18.50
N ALA A 113 1.96 7.76 -17.33
CA ALA A 113 2.78 6.99 -16.42
C ALA A 113 1.97 6.03 -15.54
N VAL A 114 2.61 4.91 -15.17
CA VAL A 114 2.14 4.04 -14.09
C VAL A 114 3.02 4.31 -12.88
N THR A 115 2.41 4.75 -11.78
CA THR A 115 3.12 5.02 -10.53
C THR A 115 2.74 3.97 -9.49
N HIS A 116 3.73 3.39 -8.82
CA HIS A 116 3.52 2.52 -7.67
C HIS A 116 4.00 3.22 -6.40
N PHE A 117 3.09 3.49 -5.48
CA PHE A 117 3.44 3.91 -4.12
C PHE A 117 3.63 2.64 -3.29
N VAL A 118 4.85 2.41 -2.82
CA VAL A 118 5.23 1.15 -2.15
C VAL A 118 5.18 1.34 -0.65
N PHE A 119 4.15 0.75 -0.06
CA PHE A 119 3.87 0.81 1.36
C PHE A 119 4.35 -0.45 2.08
N LEU A 120 4.78 -0.29 3.32
CA LEU A 120 4.84 -1.35 4.31
C LEU A 120 3.58 -1.28 5.17
N ASP A 121 2.81 -2.37 5.24
CA ASP A 121 1.71 -2.51 6.21
C ASP A 121 2.26 -3.06 7.52
N GLN A 122 2.05 -2.31 8.60
CA GLN A 122 2.38 -2.68 9.97
C GLN A 122 1.19 -2.54 10.92
N SER A 123 -0.03 -2.49 10.37
CA SER A 123 -1.27 -2.22 11.10
C SER A 123 -1.64 -3.26 12.16
N ALA A 124 -1.00 -4.43 12.13
CA ALA A 124 -1.14 -5.48 13.14
C ALA A 124 -0.25 -5.27 14.39
N MET A 125 0.70 -4.33 14.34
CA MET A 125 1.69 -4.09 15.38
C MET A 125 1.47 -2.75 16.09
N ASN A 126 1.74 -2.72 17.39
CA ASN A 126 1.98 -1.47 18.12
C ASN A 126 3.48 -1.09 18.07
N PRO A 127 3.86 0.14 18.46
CA PRO A 127 5.25 0.59 18.39
C PRO A 127 6.25 -0.29 19.17
N LYS A 128 5.83 -0.89 20.30
CA LYS A 128 6.67 -1.80 21.08
C LYS A 128 6.93 -3.12 20.36
N GLN A 129 5.90 -3.68 19.72
CA GLN A 129 6.04 -4.87 18.89
C GLN A 129 6.92 -4.59 17.66
N TRP A 130 6.77 -3.41 17.07
CA TRP A 130 7.55 -2.98 15.93
C TRP A 130 9.05 -2.85 16.25
N ILE A 131 9.45 -2.21 17.36
CA ILE A 131 10.88 -2.13 17.71
C ILE A 131 11.47 -3.50 18.06
N GLU A 132 10.68 -4.39 18.67
CA GLU A 132 11.12 -5.77 18.92
C GLU A 132 11.31 -6.54 17.60
N TRP A 133 10.44 -6.30 16.61
CA TRP A 133 10.63 -6.81 15.26
C TRP A 133 11.91 -6.29 14.63
N ARG A 134 12.20 -4.98 14.72
CA ARG A 134 13.43 -4.39 14.21
C ARG A 134 14.69 -4.94 14.88
N ARG A 135 14.64 -5.29 16.18
CA ARG A 135 15.77 -5.95 16.87
C ARG A 135 16.18 -7.28 16.24
N GLN A 136 15.28 -8.00 15.55
CA GLN A 136 15.63 -9.24 14.86
C GLN A 136 16.63 -9.01 13.72
N PHE A 137 16.53 -7.86 13.04
CA PHE A 137 17.37 -7.52 11.89
C PHE A 137 18.55 -6.62 12.27
N HIS A 138 18.30 -5.62 13.12
CA HIS A 138 19.27 -4.58 13.48
C HIS A 138 20.02 -4.88 14.80
N LYS A 139 19.60 -5.91 15.55
CA LYS A 139 20.23 -6.34 16.81
C LYS A 139 20.43 -5.16 17.76
N ASN A 140 21.66 -4.92 18.21
CA ASN A 140 22.02 -3.85 19.13
C ASN A 140 21.95 -2.43 18.52
N LYS A 141 21.73 -2.30 17.21
CA LYS A 141 21.55 -1.00 16.54
C LYS A 141 20.12 -0.49 16.57
N ALA A 142 19.13 -1.37 16.81
CA ALA A 142 17.73 -1.00 16.77
C ALA A 142 17.36 0.10 17.79
N GLU A 143 17.86 -0.01 19.02
CA GLU A 143 17.59 0.99 20.07
C GLU A 143 18.16 2.38 19.72
N PRO A 144 19.47 2.52 19.45
CA PRO A 144 20.04 3.81 19.05
C PRO A 144 19.37 4.44 17.81
N GLU A 145 18.87 3.62 16.89
CA GLU A 145 18.31 4.07 15.62
C GLU A 145 16.83 4.44 15.72
N TYR A 146 16.04 3.72 16.51
CA TYR A 146 14.57 3.80 16.45
C TYR A 146 13.89 4.21 17.77
N ALA A 147 14.57 4.21 18.93
CA ALA A 147 13.91 4.42 20.22
C ALA A 147 13.18 5.77 20.33
N ASP A 148 13.77 6.84 19.79
CA ASP A 148 13.12 8.15 19.79
C ASP A 148 11.93 8.20 18.83
N THR A 149 12.03 7.51 17.70
CA THR A 149 10.90 7.35 16.76
C THR A 149 9.75 6.60 17.41
N VAL A 150 10.03 5.50 18.13
CA VAL A 150 9.00 4.79 18.90
C VAL A 150 8.24 5.73 19.84
N LYS A 151 8.95 6.54 20.64
CA LYS A 151 8.30 7.48 21.58
C LYS A 151 7.42 8.52 20.86
N ARG A 152 7.90 9.05 19.73
CA ARG A 152 7.13 10.02 18.91
C ARG A 152 5.87 9.39 18.34
N LEU A 153 5.97 8.16 17.81
CA LEU A 153 4.83 7.43 17.26
C LEU A 153 3.84 7.02 18.37
N GLU A 154 4.30 6.60 19.55
CA GLU A 154 3.44 6.35 20.71
C GLU A 154 2.66 7.61 21.12
N THR A 155 3.31 8.76 21.10
CA THR A 155 2.67 10.06 21.39
C THR A 155 1.60 10.40 20.36
N ALA A 156 1.90 10.22 19.07
CA ALA A 156 0.94 10.46 17.99
C ALA A 156 -0.28 9.52 18.08
N ILE A 157 -0.05 8.24 18.34
CA ILE A 157 -1.11 7.24 18.53
C ILE A 157 -2.01 7.63 19.71
N ALA A 158 -1.42 8.04 20.84
CA ALA A 158 -2.19 8.53 21.99
C ALA A 158 -2.99 9.80 21.68
N GLY A 159 -2.49 10.63 20.75
CA GLY A 159 -3.17 11.82 20.23
C GLY A 159 -4.26 11.55 19.18
N GLY A 160 -4.57 10.28 18.88
CA GLY A 160 -5.60 9.91 17.91
C GLY A 160 -5.12 9.75 16.46
N PHE A 161 -3.81 9.64 16.25
CA PHE A 161 -3.19 9.41 14.94
C PHE A 161 -2.60 8.00 14.88
N PRO A 162 -3.42 6.93 14.68
CA PRO A 162 -2.92 5.57 14.60
C PRO A 162 -1.96 5.42 13.42
N VAL A 163 -0.73 4.98 13.67
CA VAL A 163 0.29 4.79 12.65
C VAL A 163 0.25 3.34 12.17
N THR A 164 0.00 3.13 10.90
CA THR A 164 -0.31 1.80 10.35
C THR A 164 0.56 1.40 9.17
N GLY A 165 1.33 2.34 8.61
CA GLY A 165 2.21 2.04 7.50
C GLY A 165 3.37 3.00 7.34
N GLU A 166 4.25 2.64 6.41
CA GLU A 166 5.36 3.45 5.93
C GLU A 166 5.28 3.50 4.40
N LEU A 167 5.32 4.68 3.80
CA LEU A 167 5.58 4.80 2.37
C LEU A 167 7.10 4.77 2.19
N ARG A 168 7.66 3.65 1.74
CA ARG A 168 9.13 3.47 1.68
C ARG A 168 9.73 4.14 0.46
N PHE A 169 9.08 3.97 -0.69
CA PHE A 169 9.51 4.55 -1.95
C PHE A 169 8.37 4.61 -2.96
N MET A 170 8.61 5.33 -4.04
CA MET A 170 7.70 5.43 -5.18
C MET A 170 8.43 4.95 -6.43
N LEU A 171 7.76 4.13 -7.24
CA LEU A 171 8.24 3.74 -8.56
C LEU A 171 7.42 4.48 -9.61
N VAL A 172 8.08 5.00 -10.64
CA VAL A 172 7.44 5.58 -11.82
C VAL A 172 7.86 4.75 -13.01
N ASN A 173 6.91 4.10 -13.67
CA ASN A 173 7.14 3.18 -14.78
C ASN A 173 8.10 2.03 -14.44
N GLY A 174 8.07 1.58 -13.18
CA GLY A 174 8.96 0.53 -12.67
C GLY A 174 10.33 1.02 -12.19
N GLU A 175 10.65 2.30 -12.36
CA GLU A 175 11.93 2.87 -11.92
C GLU A 175 11.77 3.65 -10.62
N LEU A 176 12.79 3.59 -9.75
CA LEU A 176 12.78 4.31 -8.47
C LEU A 176 12.72 5.82 -8.71
N SER A 177 11.69 6.46 -8.16
CA SER A 177 11.57 7.92 -8.19
C SER A 177 12.65 8.54 -7.30
N PRO A 178 13.44 9.49 -7.81
CA PRO A 178 14.46 10.15 -7.02
C PRO A 178 13.85 11.16 -6.05
N GLY A 179 14.45 11.27 -4.86
CA GLY A 179 14.14 12.32 -3.90
C GLY A 179 13.46 11.82 -2.62
N SER A 180 13.32 12.74 -1.67
CA SER A 180 12.66 12.46 -0.39
C SER A 180 11.14 12.50 -0.56
N LEU A 181 10.48 11.42 -0.14
CA LEU A 181 9.02 11.33 -0.13
C LEU A 181 8.39 12.40 0.76
N GLU A 182 9.01 12.78 1.87
CA GLU A 182 8.53 13.87 2.73
C GLU A 182 8.46 15.23 2.02
N LYS A 183 9.31 15.46 1.01
CA LYS A 183 9.23 16.66 0.16
C LYS A 183 8.15 16.52 -0.92
N LEU A 184 8.01 15.33 -1.49
CA LEU A 184 7.08 15.04 -2.59
C LEU A 184 5.62 14.98 -2.11
N LEU A 185 5.37 14.45 -0.91
CA LEU A 185 4.03 14.23 -0.39
C LEU A 185 3.18 15.51 -0.35
N PRO A 186 3.64 16.64 0.24
CA PRO A 186 2.83 17.85 0.30
C PRO A 186 2.67 18.55 -1.05
N SER A 187 3.76 18.63 -1.82
CA SER A 187 3.86 19.51 -2.99
C SER A 187 3.53 18.82 -4.31
N GLY A 188 3.98 17.58 -4.49
CA GLY A 188 3.80 16.81 -5.73
C GLY A 188 2.65 15.81 -5.68
N LEU A 189 2.26 15.35 -4.49
CA LEU A 189 1.23 14.32 -4.30
C LEU A 189 -0.02 14.83 -3.57
N SER A 190 -0.09 16.14 -3.29
CA SER A 190 -1.22 16.80 -2.60
C SER A 190 -1.64 16.11 -1.30
N CYS A 191 -0.65 15.58 -0.56
CA CYS A 191 -0.81 14.92 0.73
C CYS A 191 -0.06 15.74 1.78
N PRO A 192 -0.67 16.82 2.31
CA PRO A 192 -0.03 17.63 3.34
C PRO A 192 0.15 16.82 4.64
N PRO A 193 1.14 17.19 5.47
CA PRO A 193 1.32 16.58 6.77
C PRO A 193 0.09 16.81 7.66
N ARG A 194 -0.18 15.86 8.55
CA ARG A 194 -1.31 15.90 9.50
C ARG A 194 -0.89 16.00 10.94
N TYR A 195 0.34 15.60 11.23
CA TYR A 195 0.92 15.59 12.56
C TYR A 195 2.42 15.83 12.46
N ASP A 196 2.96 16.68 13.33
CA ASP A 196 4.39 16.92 13.47
C ASP A 196 4.94 15.97 14.55
N CYS A 197 5.74 15.00 14.12
CA CYS A 197 6.30 13.98 14.99
C CYS A 197 7.36 14.55 15.95
N ALA A 198 8.05 15.63 15.57
CA ALA A 198 9.07 16.25 16.40
C ALA A 198 8.44 17.11 17.50
N GLN A 199 7.36 17.83 17.19
CA GLN A 199 6.65 18.67 18.15
C GLN A 199 5.59 17.91 18.95
N GLY A 200 5.12 16.76 18.44
CA GLY A 200 4.08 15.98 19.08
C GLY A 200 2.71 16.64 19.02
N VAL A 201 2.38 17.32 17.91
CA VAL A 201 1.11 18.04 17.74
C VAL A 201 0.52 17.87 16.33
N PRO A 202 -0.81 18.00 16.17
CA PRO A 202 -1.43 18.09 14.84
C PRO A 202 -0.91 19.27 14.03
N VAL A 203 -0.86 19.11 12.70
CA VAL A 203 -0.59 20.21 11.77
C VAL A 203 -1.93 20.80 11.32
N ASN A 204 -2.11 22.10 11.55
CA ASN A 204 -3.30 22.86 11.15
C ASN A 204 -3.24 23.32 9.69
#